data_AF-A0A3S2V215-F1
#
_entry.id   AF-A0A3S2V215-F1
#
_cell.length_a   1.000
_cell.length_b   1.000
_cell.length_c   1.000
_cell.angle_alpha   90.00
_cell.angle_beta   90.00
_cell.angle_gamma   90.00
#
_symmetry.space_group_name_H-M   'P 1'
#
loop_
_entity.id
_entity.type
_entity.pdbx_description
1 polymer ?
#
loop_
_entity_poly.entity_id
_entity_poly.type
_entity_poly.pdbx_seq_one_letter_code
_entity_poly.pdbx_strand_id
1 'polypeptide(L)' 'MTTAVTAIPCAPSDAAREHFAAEFSFETDCWDVHDSLSKGADFVLLDVRSPALYAKGHVPGAISF' A
#
# COMPACT_ATOMS: atom_id res chain seq x y z
N MET A 1 -35.35 2.75 -11.31
CA MET A 1 -34.36 3.80 -11.04
C MET A 1 -33.01 3.14 -10.86
N THR A 2 -31.98 3.56 -11.60
CA THR A 2 -30.58 3.19 -11.37
C THR A 2 -30.08 3.86 -10.11
N THR A 3 -29.35 3.15 -9.25
CA THR A 3 -28.70 3.73 -8.06
C THR A 3 -27.32 4.24 -8.41
N ALA A 4 -26.70 5.07 -7.57
CA ALA A 4 -25.31 5.48 -7.74
C ALA A 4 -24.35 4.27 -7.79
N VAL A 5 -24.69 3.16 -7.13
CA VAL A 5 -23.90 1.92 -7.09
C VAL A 5 -23.94 1.19 -8.43
N THR A 6 -25.09 1.15 -9.10
CA THR A 6 -25.29 0.40 -10.36
C THR A 6 -25.27 1.30 -11.60
N ALA A 7 -24.95 2.58 -11.44
CA ALA A 7 -24.85 3.53 -12.55
C ALA A 7 -23.65 3.21 -13.46
N ILE A 8 -22.58 2.65 -12.89
CA ILE A 8 -21.42 2.12 -13.61
C ILE A 8 -21.51 0.59 -13.56
N PRO A 9 -21.55 -0.11 -14.71
CA PRO A 9 -21.53 -1.57 -14.73
C PRO A 9 -20.25 -2.12 -14.09
N CYS A 10 -20.34 -3.31 -13.50
CA CYS A 10 -19.14 -4.01 -13.04
C CYS A 10 -18.21 -4.31 -14.22
N ALA A 11 -16.90 -4.26 -13.96
CA ALA A 11 -15.92 -4.67 -14.95
C ALA A 11 -16.06 -6.18 -15.24
N PRO A 12 -15.78 -6.61 -16.49
CA PRO A 12 -15.53 -8.01 -16.80
C PRO A 12 -14.47 -8.61 -15.85
N SER A 13 -14.62 -9.90 -15.49
CA SER A 13 -13.78 -10.52 -14.48
C SER A 13 -12.29 -10.57 -14.84
N ASP A 14 -11.98 -10.70 -16.13
CA ASP A 14 -10.61 -10.65 -16.66
C ASP A 14 -9.99 -9.25 -16.50
N ALA A 15 -10.73 -8.20 -16.87
CA ALA A 15 -10.28 -6.82 -16.68
C ALA A 15 -10.08 -6.47 -15.19
N ALA A 16 -11.00 -6.91 -14.32
CA ALA A 16 -10.86 -6.70 -12.87
C ALA A 16 -9.62 -7.41 -12.32
N ARG A 17 -9.39 -8.66 -12.73
CA ARG A 17 -8.21 -9.43 -12.32
C ARG A 17 -6.91 -8.75 -12.76
N GLU A 18 -6.83 -8.28 -14.00
CA GLU A 18 -5.64 -7.59 -14.51
C GLU A 18 -5.36 -6.29 -13.74
N HIS A 19 -6.41 -5.52 -13.44
CA HIS A 19 -6.29 -4.29 -12.66
C HIS A 19 -5.74 -4.53 -11.25
N PHE A 20 -6.38 -5.40 -10.48
CA PHE A 20 -5.97 -5.66 -9.09
C PHE A 20 -4.63 -6.42 -9.00
N ALA A 21 -4.29 -7.26 -9.99
CA ALA A 21 -2.97 -7.89 -10.03
C ALA A 21 -1.85 -6.87 -10.30
N ALA A 22 -2.11 -5.85 -11.14
CA ALA A 22 -1.14 -4.80 -11.42
C ALA A 22 -0.88 -3.91 -10.19
N GLU A 23 -1.90 -3.65 -9.38
CA GLU A 23 -1.80 -2.87 -8.14
C GLU A 23 -0.70 -3.42 -7.21
N PHE A 24 -0.63 -4.73 -7.00
CA PHE A 24 0.42 -5.38 -6.19
C PHE A 24 1.86 -5.20 -6.69
N SER A 25 2.07 -4.68 -7.90
CA SER A 25 3.42 -4.32 -8.38
C SER A 25 3.85 -2.90 -7.99
N PHE A 26 2.93 -2.10 -7.44
CA PHE A 26 3.16 -0.71 -7.06
C PHE A 26 3.02 -0.47 -5.55
N GLU A 27 2.40 -1.39 -4.82
CA GLU A 27 2.14 -1.23 -3.39
C GLU A 27 2.35 -2.51 -2.57
N THR A 28 2.41 -2.33 -1.25
CA THR A 28 2.45 -3.38 -0.24
C THR A 28 1.70 -2.86 0.99
N ASP A 29 1.03 -3.75 1.71
CA ASP A 29 0.24 -3.37 2.87
C ASP A 29 1.07 -3.30 4.16
N CYS A 30 0.45 -2.89 5.26
CA CYS A 30 1.14 -2.77 6.55
C CYS A 30 1.51 -4.13 7.18
N TRP A 31 0.83 -5.21 6.80
CA TRP A 31 1.08 -6.54 7.34
C TRP A 31 2.30 -7.18 6.66
N ASP A 32 2.40 -7.08 5.34
CA ASP A 32 3.55 -7.55 4.57
C ASP A 32 4.85 -6.85 5.02
N VAL A 33 4.78 -5.54 5.26
CA VAL A 33 5.89 -4.76 5.83
C VAL A 33 6.25 -5.24 7.23
N HIS A 34 5.26 -5.45 8.11
CA HIS A 34 5.49 -5.93 9.47
C HIS A 34 6.14 -7.33 9.50
N ASP A 35 5.58 -8.26 8.73
CA ASP A 35 6.06 -9.64 8.64
C ASP A 35 7.51 -9.69 8.12
N SER A 36 7.80 -8.93 7.06
CA SER A 36 9.14 -8.84 6.47
C SER A 36 10.16 -8.20 7.42
N LEU A 37 9.81 -7.12 8.11
CA LEU A 37 10.66 -6.51 9.13
C LEU A 37 10.98 -7.48 10.28
N SER A 38 10.03 -8.36 10.65
CA SER A 38 10.23 -9.36 11.70
C SER A 38 11.19 -10.50 11.31
N LYS A 39 11.39 -10.72 10.01
CA LYS A 39 12.19 -11.83 9.45
C LYS A 39 13.52 -11.39 8.84
N GLY A 40 13.81 -10.09 8.83
CA GLY A 40 14.99 -9.51 8.18
C GLY A 40 14.65 -9.00 6.77
N ALA A 41 14.14 -7.78 6.71
CA ALA A 41 13.68 -7.15 5.47
C ALA A 41 14.81 -6.98 4.44
N ASP A 42 14.46 -7.16 3.16
CA ASP A 42 15.30 -6.96 1.98
C ASP A 42 15.04 -5.61 1.27
N PHE A 43 14.29 -4.72 1.93
CA PHE A 43 13.97 -3.38 1.45
C PHE A 43 14.33 -2.30 2.47
N VAL A 44 14.30 -1.04 2.02
CA VAL A 44 14.44 0.14 2.86
C VAL A 44 13.06 0.76 3.06
N LEU A 45 12.65 0.92 4.32
CA LEU A 45 11.42 1.63 4.65
C LEU A 45 11.70 3.13 4.77
N LEU A 46 11.03 3.94 3.95
CA LEU A 46 11.19 5.40 3.95
C LEU A 46 9.96 6.08 4.58
N ASP A 47 10.19 6.90 5.60
CA ASP A 47 9.18 7.85 6.08
C ASP A 47 9.34 9.15 5.30
N VAL A 48 8.42 9.40 4.37
CA VAL A 48 8.45 10.56 3.45
C VAL A 48 7.71 11.78 4.00
N ARG A 49 7.29 11.74 5.27
CA ARG A 49 6.64 12.89 5.94
C ARG A 49 7.70 13.91 6.37
N SER A 50 7.25 15.00 7.00
CA SER A 50 8.19 16.03 7.48
C SER A 50 9.12 15.48 8.57
N PRO A 51 10.37 15.99 8.67
CA PRO A 51 11.31 15.56 9.71
C PRO A 51 10.77 15.74 11.14
N ALA A 52 9.94 16.77 11.36
CA ALA A 52 9.30 17.00 12.65
C ALA A 52 8.29 15.89 13.02
N LEU A 53 7.55 15.35 12.05
CA LEU A 53 6.63 14.23 12.27
C LEU A 53 7.40 12.93 12.49
N TYR A 54 8.45 12.69 11.69
CA TYR A 54 9.33 11.54 11.89
C TYR A 54 9.94 11.52 13.30
N ALA A 55 10.50 12.65 13.75
CA ALA A 55 11.09 12.78 15.08
C ALA A 55 10.08 12.59 16.22
N LYS A 56 8.80 12.95 15.99
CA LYS A 56 7.72 12.71 16.96
C LYS A 56 7.35 11.23 17.06
N GLY A 57 7.49 10.47 15.98
CA GLY A 57 7.26 9.03 15.93
C GLY A 57 7.17 8.50 14.50
N HIS A 58 7.83 7.37 14.27
CA HIS A 58 7.89 6.68 12.98
C HIS A 58 7.89 5.16 13.20
N VAL A 59 7.70 4.41 12.11
CA VAL A 59 7.78 2.95 12.13
C VAL A 59 9.21 2.52 12.44
N PRO A 60 9.45 1.59 13.39
CA PRO A 60 10.80 1.12 13.71
C PRO A 60 11.54 0.60 12.47
N GLY A 61 12.78 1.04 12.27
CA GLY A 61 13.61 0.68 11.12
C GLY A 61 13.41 1.56 9.88
N ALA A 62 12.39 2.43 9.85
CA ALA A 62 12.26 3.43 8.80
C ALA A 62 13.39 4.47 8.87
N ILE A 63 13.74 5.08 7.73
CA ILE A 63 14.66 6.21 7.65
C ILE A 63 13.97 7.44 7.03
N SER A 64 14.42 8.63 7.41
CA SER A 64 13.99 9.92 6.86
C SER A 64 15.14 10.55 6.09
N PHE A 65 14.83 11.26 5.00
CA PHE A 65 15.76 12.09 4.25
C PHE A 65 15.40 13.58 4.35
#